data_AF-A0A5N4CPS3-F1
#
_entry.id   AF-A0A5N4CPS3-F1
#
_cell.length_a   1.000
_cell.length_b   1.000
_cell.length_c   1.000
_cell.angle_alpha   90.00
_cell.angle_beta   90.00
_cell.angle_gamma   90.00
#
_symmetry.space_group_name_H-M   'P 1'
#
loop_
_entity.id
_entity.type
_entity.pdbx_description
1 polymer ?
#
loop_
_entity_poly.entity_id
_entity_poly.type
_entity_poly.pdbx_seq_one_letter_code
_entity_poly.pdbx_strand_id
1 'polypeptide(L)'
;MSAFLLALRGENRAEAPRARVQEQDLRQWGLTGIRLRPYQLEGVNWLAQRFHCQNGCILGDEMGLGKTCQTIALFLYLTGRLNDEGPFLILCPLSVLSNWKEEMERLAPGLSCVAYAGDKEERARLQQDLKQESRFHVLLTTYEICLKDASFLKSFAWSLLVVDEAHRLKNQSSLLHRTLSELNEHFVVTEGVLIMA
;
A
#
# COMPACT_ATOMS: atom_id res chain seq x y z
N MET A 1 38.48 -6.74 -4.93
CA MET A 1 37.73 -6.21 -3.76
C MET A 1 36.38 -5.69 -4.26
N SER A 2 35.32 -6.43 -3.94
CA SER A 2 33.99 -6.42 -4.59
C SER A 2 33.30 -5.05 -4.69
N ALA A 3 32.61 -4.81 -5.82
CA ALA A 3 31.67 -3.70 -6.04
C ALA A 3 30.59 -3.57 -4.94
N PHE A 4 30.39 -4.62 -4.15
CA PHE A 4 29.54 -4.65 -2.96
C PHE A 4 30.00 -3.70 -1.84
N LEU A 5 31.32 -3.49 -1.67
CA LEU A 5 31.84 -2.54 -0.68
C LEU A 5 31.83 -1.09 -1.17
N LEU A 6 31.73 -0.86 -2.49
CA LEU A 6 31.57 0.48 -3.06
C LEU A 6 30.13 0.99 -2.89
N ALA A 7 29.14 0.09 -2.96
CA ALA A 7 27.73 0.42 -2.68
C ALA A 7 27.48 0.84 -1.21
N LEU A 8 28.37 0.46 -0.29
CA LEU A 8 28.31 0.84 1.12
C LEU A 8 29.06 2.15 1.45
N ARG A 9 29.70 2.82 0.47
CA ARG A 9 30.55 4.01 0.70
C ARG A 9 30.18 5.28 -0.06
N GLY A 10 29.06 5.29 -0.77
CA GLY A 10 28.44 6.50 -1.31
C GLY A 10 27.08 6.09 -1.85
N GLU A 11 25.98 6.49 -1.24
CA GLU A 11 25.52 7.88 -1.28
C GLU A 11 24.99 8.32 0.09
N ASN A 12 25.76 9.14 0.79
CA ASN A 12 25.18 10.09 1.73
C ASN A 12 24.58 11.23 0.89
N ARG A 13 23.52 10.94 0.13
CA ARG A 13 22.67 12.00 -0.44
C ARG A 13 22.02 12.65 0.75
N ALA A 14 22.57 13.79 1.19
CA ALA A 14 21.88 14.70 2.06
C ALA A 14 20.59 15.12 1.34
N GLU A 15 19.51 14.38 1.54
CA GLU A 15 18.18 14.75 1.09
C GLU A 15 17.86 16.08 1.77
N ALA A 16 17.53 17.09 0.96
CA ALA A 16 16.94 18.32 1.48
C ALA A 16 15.81 17.95 2.47
N PRO A 17 15.62 18.70 3.56
CA PRO A 17 14.61 18.36 4.57
C PRO A 17 13.24 18.34 3.89
N ARG A 18 12.79 17.14 3.50
CA ARG A 18 11.49 16.95 2.86
C ARG A 18 10.46 17.32 3.92
N ALA A 19 9.50 18.17 3.53
CA ALA A 19 8.51 18.68 4.45
C ALA A 19 7.86 17.52 5.21
N ARG A 20 8.08 17.51 6.53
CA ARG A 20 7.54 16.51 7.44
C ARG A 20 6.03 16.63 7.41
N VAL A 21 5.34 15.53 7.16
CA VAL A 21 3.88 15.45 7.21
C VAL A 21 3.44 15.83 8.61
N GLN A 22 2.61 16.86 8.68
CA GLN A 22 1.94 17.28 9.90
C GLN A 22 0.49 16.80 9.91
N GLU A 23 -0.10 16.78 11.10
CA GLU A 23 -1.51 16.41 11.27
C GLU A 23 -2.45 17.31 10.44
N GLN A 24 -2.12 18.59 10.34
CA GLN A 24 -2.92 19.56 9.58
C GLN A 24 -2.92 19.26 8.08
N ASP A 25 -1.78 18.82 7.54
CA ASP A 25 -1.65 18.46 6.13
C ASP A 25 -2.57 17.26 5.80
N LEU A 26 -2.54 16.22 6.64
CA LEU A 26 -3.39 15.04 6.45
C LEU A 26 -4.88 15.39 6.49
N ARG A 27 -5.30 16.29 7.40
CA ARG A 27 -6.68 16.78 7.45
C ARG A 27 -7.04 17.57 6.19
N GLN A 28 -6.12 18.39 5.69
CA GLN A 28 -6.31 19.13 4.44
C GLN A 28 -6.47 18.20 3.24
N TRP A 29 -5.74 17.08 3.21
CA TRP A 29 -5.85 16.07 2.16
C TRP A 29 -7.05 15.14 2.32
N GLY A 30 -7.84 15.29 3.39
CA GLY A 30 -9.11 14.59 3.57
C GLY A 30 -9.11 13.48 4.61
N LEU A 31 -8.14 13.43 5.52
CA LEU A 31 -8.17 12.52 6.67
C LEU A 31 -9.32 12.91 7.62
N THR A 32 -10.28 12.01 7.79
CA THR A 32 -11.46 12.20 8.65
C THR A 32 -11.54 11.17 9.77
N GLY A 33 -12.38 11.44 10.78
CA GLY A 33 -12.77 10.44 11.78
C GLY A 33 -11.70 10.02 12.80
N ILE A 34 -10.44 10.47 12.67
CA ILE A 34 -9.37 10.19 13.64
C ILE A 34 -8.39 11.35 13.78
N ARG A 35 -7.65 11.31 14.88
CA ARG A 35 -6.43 12.07 15.11
C ARG A 35 -5.29 11.08 15.31
N LEU A 36 -4.31 11.09 14.42
CA LEU A 36 -3.13 10.22 14.55
C LEU A 36 -2.36 10.57 15.82
N ARG A 37 -1.94 9.54 16.56
CA ARG A 37 -1.02 9.70 17.70
C ARG A 37 0.37 10.09 17.19
N PRO A 38 1.22 10.73 18.02
CA PRO A 38 2.54 11.16 17.58
C PRO A 38 3.38 10.05 16.93
N TYR A 39 3.39 8.85 17.51
CA TYR A 39 4.13 7.71 16.93
C TYR A 39 3.56 7.24 15.58
N GLN A 40 2.24 7.39 15.35
CA GLN A 40 1.62 7.04 14.08
C GLN A 40 2.02 8.06 13.01
N LEU A 41 2.08 9.34 13.36
CA LEU A 41 2.55 10.38 12.46
C LEU A 41 4.05 10.21 12.14
N GLU A 42 4.86 9.77 13.09
CA GLU A 42 6.25 9.34 12.83
C GLU A 42 6.30 8.17 11.85
N GLY A 43 5.44 7.15 12.03
CA GLY A 43 5.29 6.03 11.09
C GLY A 43 4.94 6.47 9.67
N VAL A 44 3.98 7.40 9.52
CA VAL A 44 3.61 7.99 8.22
C VAL A 44 4.78 8.73 7.58
N ASN A 45 5.52 9.53 8.36
CA ASN A 45 6.69 10.24 7.86
C ASN A 45 7.80 9.28 7.41
N TRP A 46 8.02 8.20 8.16
CA TRP A 46 8.96 7.15 7.79
C TRP A 46 8.53 6.47 6.49
N LEU A 47 7.25 6.09 6.36
CA LEU A 47 6.70 5.51 5.13
C LEU A 47 6.86 6.43 3.93
N ALA A 48 6.53 7.72 4.07
CA ALA A 48 6.71 8.71 3.03
C ALA A 48 8.17 8.81 2.58
N GLN A 49 9.12 8.82 3.54
CA GLN A 49 10.54 8.81 3.22
C GLN A 49 10.94 7.55 2.43
N ARG A 50 10.49 6.37 2.89
CA ARG A 50 10.78 5.11 2.20
C ARG A 50 10.24 5.11 0.77
N PHE A 51 9.02 5.60 0.58
CA PHE A 51 8.38 5.73 -0.74
C PHE A 51 9.24 6.59 -1.68
N HIS A 52 9.69 7.76 -1.25
CA HIS A 52 10.56 8.62 -2.06
C HIS A 52 11.89 7.98 -2.43
N CYS A 53 12.45 7.17 -1.54
CA CYS A 53 13.68 6.44 -1.82
C CYS A 53 13.44 5.19 -2.70
N GLN A 54 12.20 4.91 -3.11
CA GLN A 54 11.80 3.71 -3.87
C GLN A 54 12.27 2.41 -3.22
N ASN A 55 12.35 2.40 -1.89
CA ASN A 55 12.86 1.28 -1.11
C ASN A 55 11.74 0.64 -0.29
N GLY A 56 11.25 -0.52 -0.71
CA GLY A 56 10.21 -1.26 0.00
C GLY A 56 10.45 -1.35 1.51
N CYS A 57 9.37 -1.48 2.28
CA CYS A 57 9.43 -1.36 3.74
C CYS A 57 8.47 -2.31 4.45
N ILE A 58 8.78 -2.58 5.71
CA ILE A 58 7.99 -3.45 6.59
C ILE A 58 7.53 -2.64 7.79
N LEU A 59 6.21 -2.55 7.96
CA LEU A 59 5.60 -2.01 9.18
C LEU A 59 5.45 -3.13 10.19
N GLY A 60 6.46 -3.25 11.05
CA GLY A 60 6.55 -4.26 12.10
C GLY A 60 5.92 -3.87 13.45
N ASP A 61 5.15 -2.78 13.50
CA ASP A 61 4.48 -2.32 14.72
C ASP A 61 3.56 -3.41 15.30
N GLU A 62 3.44 -3.44 16.64
CA GLU A 62 2.54 -4.36 17.34
C GLU A 62 1.10 -4.28 16.82
N MET A 63 0.38 -5.40 16.94
CA MET A 63 -1.04 -5.46 16.58
C MET A 63 -1.82 -4.43 17.42
N GLY A 64 -2.72 -3.67 16.78
CA GLY A 64 -3.50 -2.62 17.45
C GLY A 64 -2.87 -1.23 17.52
N LEU A 65 -1.63 -1.04 17.04
CA LEU A 65 -0.99 0.29 16.94
C LEU A 65 -1.48 1.13 15.74
N GLY A 66 -2.44 0.62 14.98
CA GLY A 66 -3.11 1.37 13.90
C GLY A 66 -2.29 1.48 12.61
N LYS A 67 -1.61 0.41 12.20
CA LYS A 67 -0.87 0.33 10.92
C LYS A 67 -1.76 0.67 9.73
N THR A 68 -2.98 0.12 9.70
CA THR A 68 -4.03 0.48 8.72
C THR A 68 -4.22 1.99 8.61
N CYS A 69 -4.36 2.71 9.74
CA CYS A 69 -4.52 4.17 9.72
C CYS A 69 -3.27 4.90 9.19
N GLN A 70 -2.07 4.39 9.50
CA GLN A 70 -0.82 4.95 8.96
C GLN A 70 -0.74 4.76 7.44
N THR A 71 -1.13 3.58 6.94
CA THR A 71 -1.17 3.28 5.50
C THR A 71 -2.21 4.11 4.76
N ILE A 72 -3.40 4.31 5.34
CA ILE A 72 -4.41 5.19 4.75
C ILE A 72 -3.91 6.64 4.70
N ALA A 73 -3.26 7.11 5.76
CA ALA A 73 -2.62 8.42 5.77
C ALA A 73 -1.49 8.53 4.73
N LEU A 74 -0.77 7.44 4.43
CA LEU A 74 0.18 7.41 3.33
C LEU A 74 -0.51 7.60 1.98
N PHE A 75 -1.63 6.93 1.69
CA PHE A 75 -2.37 7.16 0.44
C PHE A 75 -2.78 8.63 0.28
N LEU A 76 -3.30 9.24 1.34
CA LEU A 76 -3.66 10.66 1.35
C LEU A 76 -2.46 11.59 1.14
N TYR A 77 -1.29 11.21 1.67
CA TYR A 77 -0.04 11.92 1.38
C TYR A 77 0.33 11.80 -0.10
N LEU A 78 0.27 10.61 -0.70
CA LEU A 78 0.62 10.41 -2.10
C LEU A 78 -0.30 11.22 -3.03
N THR A 79 -1.61 11.16 -2.80
CA THR A 79 -2.60 11.88 -3.63
C THR A 79 -2.54 13.38 -3.39
N GLY A 80 -2.57 13.82 -2.13
CA GLY A 80 -2.67 15.23 -1.77
C GLY A 80 -1.36 16.02 -1.87
N ARG A 81 -0.20 15.38 -1.72
CA ARG A 81 1.11 16.06 -1.74
C ARG A 81 1.91 15.81 -3.02
N LEU A 82 1.85 14.59 -3.55
CA LEU A 82 2.64 14.17 -4.72
C LEU A 82 1.81 14.18 -6.00
N ASN A 83 0.49 14.39 -5.92
CA ASN A 83 -0.45 14.26 -7.04
C ASN A 83 -0.37 12.88 -7.71
N ASP A 84 -0.03 11.85 -6.94
CA ASP A 84 -0.07 10.46 -7.38
C ASP A 84 -1.47 9.92 -7.07
N GLU A 85 -2.33 9.86 -8.09
CA GLU A 85 -3.71 9.39 -7.98
C GLU A 85 -3.83 7.86 -7.98
N GLY A 86 -2.69 7.14 -7.96
CA GLY A 86 -2.63 5.68 -8.04
C GLY A 86 -2.59 5.16 -9.48
N PRO A 87 -2.98 3.89 -9.70
CA PRO A 87 -3.72 3.02 -8.79
C PRO A 87 -2.85 2.39 -7.69
N PHE A 88 -3.44 2.17 -6.51
CA PHE A 88 -2.84 1.50 -5.35
C PHE A 88 -3.51 0.14 -5.11
N LEU A 89 -2.73 -0.88 -4.78
CA LEU A 89 -3.21 -2.25 -4.52
C LEU A 89 -3.05 -2.61 -3.05
N ILE A 90 -4.10 -3.14 -2.44
CA ILE A 90 -4.04 -3.73 -1.09
C ILE A 90 -4.37 -5.22 -1.20
N LEU A 91 -3.44 -6.05 -0.74
CA LEU A 91 -3.61 -7.49 -0.55
C LEU A 91 -3.81 -7.79 0.92
N CYS A 92 -4.97 -8.35 1.27
CA CYS A 92 -5.29 -8.68 2.65
C CYS A 92 -6.03 -10.03 2.75
N PRO A 93 -6.07 -10.67 3.94
CA PRO A 93 -6.96 -11.79 4.16
C PRO A 93 -8.43 -11.42 3.94
N LEU A 94 -9.23 -12.35 3.40
CA LEU A 94 -10.67 -12.14 3.17
C LEU A 94 -11.41 -11.66 4.43
N SER A 95 -11.00 -12.14 5.61
CA SER A 95 -11.61 -11.80 6.90
C SER A 95 -11.47 -10.32 7.31
N VAL A 96 -10.50 -9.60 6.76
CA VAL A 96 -10.26 -8.17 7.08
C VAL A 96 -10.59 -7.25 5.91
N LEU A 97 -11.05 -7.81 4.79
CA LEU A 97 -11.36 -7.05 3.57
C LEU A 97 -12.49 -6.03 3.82
N SER A 98 -13.57 -6.43 4.48
CA SER A 98 -14.66 -5.51 4.83
C SER A 98 -14.18 -4.40 5.76
N ASN A 99 -13.35 -4.74 6.76
CA ASN A 99 -12.78 -3.77 7.68
C ASN A 99 -11.90 -2.74 6.96
N TRP A 100 -11.04 -3.17 6.04
CA TRP A 100 -10.25 -2.25 5.21
C TRP A 100 -11.14 -1.31 4.39
N LYS A 101 -12.21 -1.83 3.82
CA LYS A 101 -13.16 -1.04 3.03
C LYS A 101 -13.87 0.01 3.90
N GLU A 102 -14.38 -0.38 5.06
CA GLU A 102 -15.01 0.51 6.04
C GLU A 102 -14.05 1.58 6.55
N GLU A 103 -12.81 1.21 6.87
CA GLU A 103 -11.79 2.16 7.31
C GLU A 103 -11.41 3.16 6.21
N MET A 104 -11.28 2.72 4.95
CA MET A 104 -11.04 3.62 3.82
C MET A 104 -12.17 4.64 3.66
N GLU A 105 -13.43 4.19 3.73
CA GLU A 105 -14.60 5.07 3.62
C GLU A 105 -14.73 6.04 4.80
N ARG A 106 -14.37 5.58 5.99
CA ARG A 106 -14.43 6.38 7.22
C ARG A 106 -13.30 7.41 7.33
N LEU A 107 -12.10 7.02 6.94
CA LEU A 107 -10.87 7.80 7.13
C LEU A 107 -10.48 8.64 5.92
N ALA A 108 -10.79 8.17 4.72
CA ALA A 108 -10.41 8.81 3.46
C ALA A 108 -11.56 8.77 2.45
N PRO A 109 -12.75 9.33 2.76
CA PRO A 109 -13.94 9.26 1.90
C PRO A 109 -13.75 9.87 0.51
N GLY A 110 -12.75 10.74 0.33
CA GLY A 110 -12.39 11.31 -0.97
C GLY A 110 -11.65 10.36 -1.90
N LEU A 111 -11.13 9.23 -1.41
CA LEU A 111 -10.42 8.23 -2.20
C LEU A 111 -11.39 7.12 -2.62
N SER A 112 -11.54 6.92 -3.93
CA SER A 112 -12.30 5.79 -4.45
C SER A 112 -11.58 4.47 -4.18
N CYS A 113 -12.20 3.64 -3.34
CA CYS A 113 -11.73 2.31 -2.98
C CYS A 113 -12.69 1.26 -3.54
N VAL A 114 -12.19 0.33 -4.34
CA VAL A 114 -12.97 -0.76 -4.94
C VAL A 114 -12.56 -2.09 -4.32
N ALA A 115 -13.53 -2.79 -3.74
CA ALA A 115 -13.34 -4.15 -3.23
C ALA A 115 -13.47 -5.15 -4.39
N TYR A 116 -12.36 -5.72 -4.82
CA TYR A 116 -12.30 -6.75 -5.84
C TYR A 116 -12.34 -8.14 -5.18
N ALA A 117 -13.55 -8.57 -4.86
CA ALA A 117 -13.85 -9.85 -4.23
C ALA A 117 -15.08 -10.49 -4.88
N GLY A 118 -15.57 -11.59 -4.29
CA GLY A 118 -16.81 -12.23 -4.74
C GLY A 118 -16.59 -13.36 -5.75
N ASP A 119 -17.67 -13.74 -6.42
CA ASP A 119 -17.66 -14.85 -7.36
C ASP A 119 -17.08 -14.48 -8.73
N LYS A 120 -17.10 -15.44 -9.67
CA LYS A 120 -16.52 -15.22 -11.00
C LYS A 120 -17.32 -14.20 -11.83
N GLU A 121 -18.64 -14.17 -11.68
CA GLU A 121 -19.50 -13.30 -12.48
C GLU A 121 -19.42 -11.86 -11.99
N GLU A 122 -19.45 -11.64 -10.68
CA GLU A 122 -19.28 -10.33 -10.06
C GLU A 122 -17.92 -9.72 -10.43
N ARG A 123 -16.84 -10.51 -10.30
CA ARG A 123 -15.50 -10.07 -10.72
C ARG A 123 -15.42 -9.76 -12.20
N ALA A 124 -16.09 -10.51 -13.08
CA ALA A 124 -16.09 -10.22 -14.52
C ALA A 124 -16.76 -8.87 -14.84
N ARG A 125 -17.83 -8.51 -14.12
CA ARG A 125 -18.47 -7.19 -14.23
C ARG A 125 -17.53 -6.08 -13.73
N LEU A 126 -16.96 -6.25 -12.54
CA LEU A 126 -15.98 -5.29 -12.00
C LEU A 126 -14.78 -5.09 -12.93
N GLN A 127 -14.27 -6.16 -13.56
CA GLN A 127 -13.18 -6.04 -14.54
C GLN A 127 -13.58 -5.21 -15.76
N GLN A 128 -14.83 -5.31 -16.21
CA GLN A 128 -15.34 -4.51 -17.32
C GLN A 128 -15.49 -3.04 -16.89
N ASP A 129 -16.09 -2.81 -15.73
CA ASP A 129 -16.30 -1.47 -15.18
C ASP A 129 -14.96 -0.77 -14.95
N LEU A 130 -13.98 -1.42 -14.30
CA LEU A 130 -12.65 -0.86 -14.05
C LEU A 130 -11.83 -0.61 -15.32
N LYS A 131 -12.15 -1.26 -16.45
CA LYS A 131 -11.53 -0.96 -17.76
C LYS A 131 -12.21 0.19 -18.49
N GLN A 132 -13.48 0.47 -18.18
CA GLN A 132 -14.28 1.53 -18.80
C GLN A 132 -14.22 2.83 -18.00
N GLU A 133 -14.32 2.74 -16.68
CA GLU A 133 -14.23 3.86 -15.75
C GLU A 133 -12.80 4.37 -15.68
N SER A 134 -12.65 5.68 -15.82
CA SER A 134 -11.35 6.28 -16.14
C SER A 134 -10.41 6.46 -14.96
N ARG A 135 -10.77 6.11 -13.71
CA ARG A 135 -9.83 6.13 -12.55
C ARG A 135 -10.47 5.58 -11.28
N PHE A 136 -9.73 4.72 -10.58
CA PHE A 136 -9.92 4.42 -9.17
C PHE A 136 -8.59 4.66 -8.43
N HIS A 137 -8.65 4.96 -7.14
CA HIS A 137 -7.43 5.19 -6.35
C HIS A 137 -6.91 3.90 -5.74
N VAL A 138 -7.78 3.10 -5.11
CA VAL A 138 -7.40 1.90 -4.36
C VAL A 138 -8.20 0.69 -4.84
N LEU A 139 -7.52 -0.41 -5.15
CA LEU A 139 -8.11 -1.73 -5.34
C LEU A 139 -7.75 -2.61 -4.14
N LEU A 140 -8.76 -3.19 -3.51
CA LEU A 140 -8.62 -4.08 -2.37
C LEU A 140 -8.99 -5.51 -2.78
N THR A 141 -8.09 -6.46 -2.63
CA THR A 141 -8.33 -7.87 -3.00
C THR A 141 -7.66 -8.84 -2.04
N THR A 142 -7.96 -10.12 -2.19
CA THR A 142 -7.29 -11.19 -1.45
C THR A 142 -6.14 -11.80 -2.24
N TYR A 143 -5.27 -12.52 -1.53
CA TYR A 143 -4.17 -13.30 -2.08
C TYR A 143 -4.63 -14.31 -3.13
N GLU A 144 -5.71 -15.04 -2.85
CA GLU A 144 -6.23 -16.07 -3.74
C GLU A 144 -6.77 -15.47 -5.03
N ILE A 145 -7.47 -14.34 -4.95
CA ILE A 145 -7.99 -13.64 -6.12
C ILE A 145 -6.85 -13.03 -6.92
N CYS A 146 -5.82 -12.48 -6.26
CA CYS A 146 -4.63 -11.96 -6.92
C CYS A 146 -3.95 -13.02 -7.79
N LEU A 147 -3.85 -14.26 -7.31
CA LEU A 147 -3.29 -15.37 -8.08
C LEU A 147 -4.20 -15.80 -9.24
N LYS A 148 -5.51 -15.90 -8.99
CA LYS A 148 -6.50 -16.34 -10.00
C LYS A 148 -6.60 -15.37 -11.17
N ASP A 149 -6.59 -14.07 -10.88
CA ASP A 149 -6.82 -13.01 -11.86
C ASP A 149 -5.57 -12.15 -12.07
N ALA A 150 -4.38 -12.74 -11.89
CA ALA A 150 -3.11 -12.06 -12.04
C ALA A 150 -2.96 -11.32 -13.38
N SER A 151 -3.49 -11.88 -14.46
CA SER A 151 -3.46 -11.26 -15.79
C SER A 151 -4.21 -9.94 -15.85
N PHE A 152 -5.33 -9.81 -15.13
CA PHE A 152 -6.08 -8.57 -15.03
C PHE A 152 -5.33 -7.55 -14.17
N LEU A 153 -4.83 -7.96 -12.99
CA LEU A 153 -4.10 -7.05 -12.10
C LEU A 153 -2.81 -6.52 -12.71
N LYS A 154 -2.12 -7.32 -13.54
CA LYS A 154 -0.93 -6.89 -14.30
C LYS A 154 -1.21 -5.88 -15.39
N SER A 155 -2.48 -5.66 -15.77
CA SER A 155 -2.83 -4.65 -16.76
C SER A 155 -2.73 -3.21 -16.22
N PHE A 156 -2.59 -3.05 -14.90
CA PHE A 156 -2.40 -1.77 -14.24
C PHE A 156 -0.92 -1.57 -13.88
N ALA A 157 -0.45 -0.33 -14.00
CA ALA A 157 0.83 0.10 -13.45
C ALA A 157 0.59 0.63 -12.04
N TRP A 158 0.95 -0.14 -11.03
CA TRP A 158 0.61 0.18 -9.63
C TRP A 158 1.66 1.13 -9.04
N SER A 159 1.22 2.24 -8.46
CA SER A 159 2.12 3.14 -7.75
C SER A 159 2.58 2.56 -6.40
N LEU A 160 1.69 1.82 -5.74
CA LEU A 160 1.90 1.29 -4.39
C LEU A 160 1.19 -0.04 -4.19
N LEU A 161 1.91 -1.04 -3.69
CA LEU A 161 1.35 -2.27 -3.15
C LEU A 161 1.45 -2.29 -1.62
N VAL A 162 0.35 -2.64 -0.97
CA VAL A 162 0.27 -2.91 0.45
C VAL A 162 -0.07 -4.38 0.65
N VAL A 163 0.71 -5.08 1.47
CA VAL A 163 0.50 -6.49 1.80
C VAL A 163 0.23 -6.64 3.29
N ASP A 164 -1.01 -6.93 3.67
CA ASP A 164 -1.46 -7.07 5.05
C ASP A 164 -1.37 -8.52 5.55
N GLU A 165 -0.91 -8.71 6.78
CA GLU A 165 -0.56 -10.01 7.35
C GLU A 165 0.44 -10.80 6.50
N ALA A 166 1.51 -10.13 6.07
CA ALA A 166 2.54 -10.65 5.18
C ALA A 166 3.22 -11.94 5.69
N HIS A 167 3.11 -12.27 6.98
CA HIS A 167 3.57 -13.54 7.53
C HIS A 167 2.90 -14.76 6.85
N ARG A 168 1.67 -14.60 6.32
CA ARG A 168 0.96 -15.64 5.56
C ARG A 168 1.64 -15.98 4.24
N LEU A 169 2.48 -15.08 3.72
CA LEU A 169 3.21 -15.28 2.47
C LEU A 169 4.26 -16.39 2.57
N LYS A 170 4.74 -16.75 3.77
CA LYS A 170 5.85 -17.72 3.94
C LYS A 170 5.59 -19.06 3.24
N ASN A 171 4.34 -19.56 3.27
CA ASN A 171 3.98 -20.88 2.71
C ASN A 171 3.50 -20.83 1.25
N GLN A 172 3.00 -19.69 0.77
CA GLN A 172 2.57 -19.48 -0.62
C GLN A 172 3.64 -18.75 -1.46
N SER A 173 4.85 -18.65 -0.90
CA SER A 173 5.91 -17.72 -1.30
C SER A 173 6.43 -17.92 -2.71
N SER A 174 6.32 -19.10 -3.33
CA SER A 174 6.92 -19.26 -4.67
C SER A 174 6.06 -18.67 -5.80
N LEU A 175 4.75 -18.96 -5.83
CA LEU A 175 3.87 -18.48 -6.90
C LEU A 175 3.42 -17.05 -6.68
N LEU A 176 3.08 -16.70 -5.43
CA LEU A 176 2.63 -15.36 -5.11
C LEU A 176 3.77 -14.35 -5.21
N HIS A 177 4.98 -14.67 -4.72
CA HIS A 177 6.12 -13.78 -4.90
C HIS A 177 6.47 -13.58 -6.38
N ARG A 178 6.42 -14.62 -7.21
CA ARG A 178 6.60 -14.47 -8.66
C ARG A 178 5.53 -13.56 -9.26
N THR A 179 4.28 -13.77 -8.90
CA THR A 179 3.16 -12.96 -9.36
C THR A 179 3.32 -11.50 -8.95
N LEU A 180 3.69 -11.24 -7.69
CA LEU A 180 3.96 -9.91 -7.14
C LEU A 180 5.17 -9.25 -7.78
N SER A 181 6.25 -10.00 -8.04
CA SER A 181 7.42 -9.49 -8.78
C SER A 181 7.10 -9.16 -10.24
N GLU A 182 6.05 -9.74 -10.79
CA GLU A 182 5.54 -9.48 -12.14
C GLU A 182 4.49 -8.35 -12.16
N LEU A 183 3.98 -7.92 -11.00
CA LEU A 183 3.21 -6.68 -10.92
C LEU A 183 4.21 -5.53 -11.08
N ASN A 184 3.90 -4.61 -11.99
CA ASN A 184 4.76 -3.47 -12.27
C ASN A 184 4.54 -2.40 -11.20
N GLU A 185 5.17 -2.61 -10.04
CA GLU A 185 4.97 -1.80 -8.85
C GLU A 185 6.17 -0.91 -8.57
N HIS A 186 5.92 0.36 -8.25
CA HIS A 186 6.98 1.29 -7.88
C HIS A 186 7.43 1.17 -6.42
N PHE A 187 6.56 0.65 -5.54
CA PHE A 187 6.84 0.55 -4.11
C PHE A 187 5.98 -0.51 -3.41
N VAL A 188 6.57 -1.22 -2.45
CA VAL A 188 5.91 -2.27 -1.67
C VAL A 188 5.99 -1.97 -0.17
N VAL A 189 4.84 -1.88 0.48
CA VAL A 189 4.66 -1.85 1.94
C VAL A 189 4.14 -3.21 2.38
N THR A 190 4.80 -3.85 3.33
CA THR A 190 4.26 -5.06 3.97
C THR A 190 3.92 -4.76 5.42
N GLU A 191 2.67 -4.97 5.81
CA GLU A 191 2.21 -4.94 7.20
C GLU A 191 2.27 -6.34 7.81
N GLY A 192 2.84 -6.44 9.00
CA GLY A 192 2.93 -7.69 9.76
C GLY A 192 4.26 -7.83 10.48
N VAL A 193 4.26 -8.63 11.55
CA VAL A 193 5.48 -9.01 12.27
C VAL A 193 6.31 -9.92 11.36
N LEU A 194 7.25 -9.33 10.60
CA LEU A 194 8.23 -10.10 9.86
C LEU A 194 9.39 -10.46 10.80
N ILE A 195 9.22 -11.51 11.62
CA ILE A 195 10.39 -12.23 12.13
C ILE A 195 10.96 -12.99 10.93
N MET A 196 11.95 -12.41 10.26
CA MET A 196 12.87 -13.16 9.40
C MET A 196 14.30 -12.88 9.85
N ALA A 197 14.92 -13.96 10.32
CA ALA A 197 16.23 -14.10 10.97
C ALA A 197 16.32 -13.51 12.39
#